data_AF-A0AAQ3WGZ9-F1
#
_entry.id   AF-A0AAQ3WGZ9-F1
#
_cell.length_a   1.000
_cell.length_b   1.000
_cell.length_c   1.000
_cell.angle_alpha   90.00
_cell.angle_beta   90.00
_cell.angle_gamma   90.00
#
_symmetry.space_group_name_H-M   'P 1'
#
loop_
_entity.id
_entity.type
_entity.pdbx_description
1 polymer ?
#
loop_
_entity_poly.entity_id
_entity_poly.type
_entity_poly.pdbx_seq_one_letter_code
_entity_poly.pdbx_strand_id
1 'polypeptide(L)'
;MHFLLQCGYPYSEDNVRAMAFAAHHNCHRLLALLLLRPLPTPACQRHCLSFSPHPAALRSFFPASRCCRIGTHAVPLTEPLPPDDDDDDEEEEEEEEEEEEEDKARFLVVTFYKFVPLEDPRAEVATHLRFLQGRDIHGRIYLNEQGINAQYSGPRKDAVAYADWVKKDHRFCDMLVQISPASTGHAFPRLKLRYKPSLVQLGGGSLYLPLLDPSMRATPLTPSKWKERLEARTCIDVASRETSGRRLLLLDVRNDYEWDIGHFEGAQRPNVDCFRSTSFGLSGEMEDPSDPLNGVDKEKTDILMYCTGGIRCDVYSTILRKKGFQNLYTLEGGVSNYLKVEGRARWVGNLFVFDERLSLPPSTFRESESPQQEEDRLPWVGRCYSCGSEVVELRHRNCANIDCNRLYLCCGWCAGELCGCCCSDCKAAPRLRPLLPGHQRYLKWHVYRDHVPPSPRNEDAADNNGRQCTY
;
A
#
# COMPACT_ATOMS: atom_id res chain seq x y z
N MET A 1 -15.52 -6.88 -48.86
CA MET A 1 -16.27 -6.49 -50.07
C MET A 1 -15.41 -5.90 -51.18
N HIS A 2 -14.36 -5.11 -50.89
CA HIS A 2 -13.49 -4.54 -51.93
C HIS A 2 -12.60 -5.55 -52.68
N PHE A 3 -12.51 -6.80 -52.21
CA PHE A 3 -11.69 -7.88 -52.79
C PHE A 3 -12.46 -8.78 -53.78
N LEU A 4 -13.80 -8.76 -53.75
CA LEU A 4 -14.64 -9.67 -54.56
C LEU A 4 -15.01 -9.09 -55.94
N LEU A 5 -14.73 -7.81 -56.18
CA LEU A 5 -14.95 -7.16 -57.47
C LEU A 5 -13.80 -7.36 -58.48
N GLN A 6 -12.67 -7.96 -58.06
CA GLN A 6 -11.51 -8.17 -58.93
C GLN A 6 -11.39 -9.59 -59.51
N CYS A 7 -12.23 -10.55 -59.12
CA CYS A 7 -12.05 -11.96 -59.49
C CYS A 7 -13.19 -12.62 -60.29
N GLY A 8 -14.17 -11.86 -60.81
CA GLY A 8 -15.07 -12.34 -61.86
C GLY A 8 -15.96 -13.56 -61.54
N TYR A 9 -16.27 -13.83 -60.27
CA TYR A 9 -17.18 -14.92 -59.88
C TYR A 9 -18.66 -14.46 -59.89
N PRO A 10 -19.59 -15.27 -60.43
CA PRO A 10 -21.01 -14.93 -60.41
C PRO A 10 -21.60 -15.00 -58.98
N TYR A 11 -22.44 -14.02 -58.68
CA TYR A 11 -23.07 -13.80 -57.38
C TYR A 11 -24.24 -14.78 -57.20
N SER A 12 -24.16 -15.72 -56.24
CA SER A 12 -25.31 -16.49 -55.76
C SER A 12 -25.41 -16.41 -54.23
N GLU A 13 -26.63 -16.28 -53.71
CA GLU A 13 -26.89 -16.08 -52.27
C GLU A 13 -26.37 -17.25 -51.40
N ASP A 14 -26.28 -18.45 -51.95
CA ASP A 14 -25.77 -19.64 -51.26
C ASP A 14 -24.26 -19.56 -50.99
N ASN A 15 -23.48 -18.93 -51.89
CA ASN A 15 -22.04 -18.74 -51.70
C ASN A 15 -21.74 -17.70 -50.61
N VAL A 16 -22.60 -16.69 -50.45
CA VAL A 16 -22.47 -15.67 -49.40
C VAL A 16 -22.81 -16.25 -48.02
N ARG A 17 -23.82 -17.12 -47.92
CA ARG A 17 -24.17 -17.81 -46.67
C ARG A 17 -23.11 -18.82 -46.23
N ALA A 18 -22.54 -19.59 -47.15
CA ALA A 18 -21.47 -20.53 -46.84
C ALA A 18 -20.18 -19.82 -46.37
N MET A 19 -19.83 -18.69 -47.00
CA MET A 19 -18.68 -17.88 -46.56
C MET A 19 -18.93 -17.16 -45.23
N ALA A 20 -20.15 -16.69 -44.95
CA ALA A 20 -20.50 -16.09 -43.66
C ALA A 20 -20.41 -17.10 -42.51
N PHE A 21 -20.81 -18.36 -42.75
CA PHE A 21 -20.70 -19.43 -41.75
C PHE A 21 -19.23 -19.81 -41.48
N ALA A 22 -18.39 -19.88 -42.52
CA ALA A 22 -16.96 -20.13 -42.39
C ALA A 22 -16.19 -18.97 -41.73
N ALA A 23 -16.59 -17.72 -41.96
CA ALA A 23 -16.01 -16.54 -41.31
C ALA A 23 -16.40 -16.47 -39.82
N HIS A 24 -17.64 -16.84 -39.48
CA HIS A 24 -18.12 -16.88 -38.09
C HIS A 24 -17.44 -18.00 -37.28
N HIS A 25 -17.25 -19.19 -37.88
CA HIS A 25 -16.57 -20.31 -37.23
C HIS A 25 -15.06 -20.07 -37.05
N ASN A 26 -14.41 -19.35 -37.97
CA ASN A 26 -13.01 -18.96 -37.83
C ASN A 26 -12.79 -17.79 -36.87
N CYS A 27 -13.75 -16.87 -36.70
CA CYS A 27 -13.67 -15.81 -35.68
C CYS A 27 -13.70 -16.37 -34.26
N HIS A 28 -14.50 -17.41 -33.99
CA HIS A 28 -14.50 -18.07 -32.67
C HIS A 28 -13.19 -18.82 -32.37
N ARG A 29 -12.54 -19.41 -33.38
CA ARG A 29 -11.21 -20.03 -33.21
C ARG A 29 -10.08 -19.00 -33.07
N LEU A 30 -10.16 -17.84 -33.74
CA LEU A 30 -9.20 -16.76 -33.55
C LEU A 30 -9.37 -16.05 -32.20
N LEU A 31 -10.60 -15.87 -31.70
CA LEU A 31 -10.83 -15.30 -30.36
C LEU A 31 -10.31 -16.23 -29.25
N ALA A 32 -10.46 -17.55 -29.40
CA ALA A 32 -9.93 -18.52 -28.45
C ALA A 32 -8.38 -18.58 -28.42
N LEU A 33 -7.71 -18.25 -29.54
CA LEU A 33 -6.24 -18.17 -29.62
C LEU A 33 -5.67 -16.80 -29.23
N LEU A 34 -6.49 -15.74 -29.24
CA LEU A 34 -6.10 -14.39 -28.81
C LEU A 34 -6.26 -14.17 -27.30
N LEU A 35 -7.03 -15.01 -26.59
CA LEU A 35 -7.19 -14.98 -25.13
C LEU A 35 -6.09 -15.75 -24.36
N LEU A 36 -5.08 -16.30 -25.06
CA LEU A 36 -3.98 -17.07 -24.46
C LEU A 36 -2.58 -16.48 -24.73
N ARG A 37 -2.49 -15.21 -25.16
CA ARG A 37 -1.20 -14.52 -25.33
C ARG A 37 -0.94 -13.56 -24.17
N PRO A 38 0.15 -13.71 -23.41
CA PRO A 38 0.57 -12.67 -22.47
C PRO A 38 0.94 -11.41 -23.24
N LEU A 39 0.48 -10.26 -22.73
CA LEU A 39 0.85 -8.93 -23.23
C LEU A 39 2.38 -8.74 -23.11
N PRO A 40 3.03 -8.08 -24.08
CA PRO A 40 4.47 -7.87 -24.05
C PRO A 40 4.84 -6.92 -22.90
N THR A 41 5.80 -7.36 -22.08
CA THR A 41 6.41 -6.54 -21.03
C THR A 41 7.29 -5.44 -21.66
N PRO A 42 7.27 -4.20 -21.15
CA PRO A 42 8.16 -3.15 -21.64
C PRO A 42 9.60 -3.43 -21.17
N ALA A 43 10.53 -3.45 -22.12
CA ALA A 43 11.95 -3.67 -21.90
C ALA A 43 12.57 -2.54 -21.07
N CYS A 44 13.20 -2.89 -19.95
CA CYS A 44 13.90 -1.96 -19.07
C CYS A 44 15.36 -1.81 -19.55
N GLN A 45 15.68 -0.68 -20.21
CA GLN A 45 17.06 -0.26 -20.42
C GLN A 45 17.39 0.87 -19.44
N ARG A 46 18.43 0.71 -18.60
CA ARG A 46 19.38 1.79 -18.25
C ARG A 46 20.57 1.34 -17.40
N HIS A 47 21.66 2.06 -17.66
CA HIS A 47 23.05 1.91 -17.26
C HIS A 47 23.31 1.98 -15.74
N CYS A 48 24.20 1.10 -15.26
CA CYS A 48 24.77 1.13 -13.91
C CYS A 48 26.20 1.69 -13.92
N LEU A 49 26.47 2.69 -13.08
CA LEU A 49 27.80 3.13 -12.69
C LEU A 49 28.03 2.73 -11.23
N SER A 50 29.12 2.03 -10.98
CA SER A 50 29.52 1.44 -9.69
C SER A 50 30.48 2.35 -8.93
N PHE A 51 30.33 2.43 -7.60
CA PHE A 51 31.38 2.86 -6.68
C PHE A 51 31.29 2.07 -5.37
N SER A 52 32.39 1.39 -5.01
CA SER A 52 32.64 0.73 -3.72
C SER A 52 33.29 1.69 -2.73
N PRO A 53 33.22 1.40 -1.41
CA PRO A 53 34.49 1.27 -0.68
C PRO A 53 34.53 0.18 0.41
N HIS A 54 35.76 -0.22 0.72
CA HIS A 54 36.21 -1.22 1.69
C HIS A 54 36.09 -0.80 3.17
N PRO A 55 36.16 -1.77 4.12
CA PRO A 55 36.02 -1.55 5.56
C PRO A 55 37.37 -1.46 6.30
N ALA A 56 37.36 -0.89 7.51
CA ALA A 56 38.44 -0.99 8.48
C ALA A 56 37.89 -1.44 9.85
N ALA A 57 38.55 -2.45 10.41
CA ALA A 57 38.30 -3.06 11.71
C ALA A 57 38.91 -2.25 12.85
N LEU A 58 38.49 -2.51 14.10
CA LEU A 58 39.34 -2.45 15.30
C LEU A 58 38.72 -3.27 16.46
N ARG A 59 39.62 -3.85 17.26
CA ARG A 59 39.45 -4.91 18.25
C ARG A 59 39.29 -4.37 19.70
N SER A 60 39.13 -5.31 20.65
CA SER A 60 39.56 -5.32 22.08
C SER A 60 38.52 -4.93 23.14
N PHE A 61 38.47 -5.46 24.37
CA PHE A 61 38.98 -6.65 25.09
C PHE A 61 38.18 -6.69 26.45
N PHE A 62 37.88 -7.89 26.96
CA PHE A 62 37.47 -8.40 28.32
C PHE A 62 37.68 -7.54 29.61
N PRO A 63 37.26 -7.95 30.87
CA PRO A 63 36.65 -9.22 31.36
C PRO A 63 35.51 -9.10 32.44
N ALA A 64 35.05 -10.28 32.88
CA ALA A 64 34.03 -10.62 33.88
C ALA A 64 34.34 -10.32 35.37
N SER A 65 33.32 -10.42 36.24
CA SER A 65 33.46 -10.71 37.69
C SER A 65 32.21 -11.39 38.29
N ARG A 66 32.49 -12.41 39.12
CA ARG A 66 31.68 -13.35 39.91
C ARG A 66 30.73 -12.71 40.96
N CYS A 67 29.68 -13.41 41.41
CA CYS A 67 29.67 -14.19 42.67
C CYS A 67 28.27 -14.75 43.05
N CYS A 68 28.26 -15.97 43.61
CA CYS A 68 27.13 -16.78 44.09
C CYS A 68 26.45 -16.24 45.36
N ARG A 69 25.23 -16.73 45.64
CA ARG A 69 24.82 -17.27 46.97
C ARG A 69 23.59 -18.19 46.87
N ILE A 70 23.65 -19.29 47.62
CA ILE A 70 22.63 -20.31 47.90
C ILE A 70 22.08 -20.03 49.31
N GLY A 71 20.79 -20.31 49.56
CA GLY A 71 20.20 -20.34 50.90
C GLY A 71 18.90 -21.16 50.92
N THR A 72 18.80 -22.07 51.88
CA THR A 72 17.81 -23.15 52.05
C THR A 72 16.81 -22.90 53.20
N HIS A 73 15.56 -23.36 53.02
CA HIS A 73 14.53 -23.89 53.96
C HIS A 73 14.27 -23.27 55.37
N ALA A 74 13.02 -22.88 55.69
CA ALA A 74 11.98 -23.71 56.38
C ALA A 74 10.80 -22.90 57.04
N VAL A 75 9.53 -23.25 56.69
CA VAL A 75 8.28 -23.59 57.48
C VAL A 75 7.93 -22.75 58.76
N PRO A 76 6.67 -22.26 59.03
CA PRO A 76 5.46 -23.10 59.25
C PRO A 76 4.02 -22.53 59.04
N LEU A 77 3.07 -23.49 59.01
CA LEU A 77 1.69 -23.56 59.55
C LEU A 77 0.66 -22.42 59.38
N THR A 78 -0.53 -22.89 59.00
CA THR A 78 -1.86 -22.30 58.76
C THR A 78 -2.51 -21.59 59.95
N GLU A 79 -3.20 -20.46 59.67
CA GLU A 79 -4.37 -19.94 60.40
C GLU A 79 -5.30 -19.14 59.42
N PRO A 80 -6.58 -18.88 59.77
CA PRO A 80 -7.73 -18.97 58.86
C PRO A 80 -8.13 -17.68 58.13
N LEU A 81 -8.94 -17.86 57.08
CA LEU A 81 -9.53 -16.85 56.19
C LEU A 81 -10.46 -15.84 56.92
N PRO A 82 -10.39 -14.53 56.61
CA PRO A 82 -11.45 -13.56 56.92
C PRO A 82 -12.61 -13.65 55.90
N PRO A 83 -13.79 -13.08 56.21
CA PRO A 83 -15.00 -13.25 55.40
C PRO A 83 -14.89 -12.56 54.04
N ASP A 84 -15.58 -13.13 53.06
CA ASP A 84 -15.71 -12.65 51.69
C ASP A 84 -16.23 -11.20 51.67
N ASP A 85 -15.34 -10.26 51.33
CA ASP A 85 -15.67 -8.89 50.92
C ASP A 85 -15.87 -8.92 49.40
N ASP A 86 -17.05 -9.36 48.95
CA ASP A 86 -17.45 -9.51 47.52
C ASP A 86 -17.52 -8.16 46.74
N ASP A 87 -17.10 -7.03 47.32
CA ASP A 87 -17.11 -5.70 46.68
C ASP A 87 -15.71 -5.26 46.17
N ASP A 88 -14.61 -5.83 46.69
CA ASP A 88 -13.24 -5.48 46.24
C ASP A 88 -12.83 -6.26 44.96
N ASP A 89 -13.37 -7.47 44.76
CA ASP A 89 -13.07 -8.31 43.59
C ASP A 89 -13.71 -7.77 42.30
N GLU A 90 -14.87 -7.10 42.36
CA GLU A 90 -15.49 -6.44 41.19
C GLU A 90 -14.73 -5.18 40.78
N GLU A 91 -14.17 -4.39 41.72
CA GLU A 91 -13.30 -3.24 41.40
C GLU A 91 -11.93 -3.69 40.89
N GLU A 92 -11.33 -4.76 41.43
CA GLU A 92 -10.09 -5.34 40.90
C GLU A 92 -10.29 -6.00 39.52
N GLU A 93 -11.40 -6.69 39.28
CA GLU A 93 -11.74 -7.23 37.94
C GLU A 93 -12.07 -6.11 36.94
N GLU A 94 -12.74 -5.02 37.34
CA GLU A 94 -12.96 -3.85 36.47
C GLU A 94 -11.64 -3.08 36.20
N GLU A 95 -10.74 -2.94 37.18
CA GLU A 95 -9.41 -2.35 36.98
C GLU A 95 -8.49 -3.26 36.14
N GLU A 96 -8.55 -4.58 36.32
CA GLU A 96 -7.81 -5.55 35.48
C GLU A 96 -8.37 -5.61 34.05
N GLU A 97 -9.70 -5.53 33.86
CA GLU A 97 -10.32 -5.42 32.54
C GLU A 97 -10.02 -4.06 31.87
N GLU A 98 -9.98 -2.94 32.62
CA GLU A 98 -9.55 -1.64 32.12
C GLU A 98 -8.04 -1.61 31.78
N GLU A 99 -7.18 -2.26 32.58
CA GLU A 99 -5.75 -2.41 32.29
C GLU A 99 -5.47 -3.36 31.11
N GLU A 100 -6.23 -4.46 30.96
CA GLU A 100 -6.17 -5.35 29.80
C GLU A 100 -6.71 -4.70 28.51
N GLU A 101 -7.74 -3.85 28.61
CA GLU A 101 -8.26 -3.03 27.50
C GLU A 101 -7.26 -1.91 27.09
N GLU A 102 -6.47 -1.36 28.03
CA GLU A 102 -5.37 -0.43 27.70
C GLU A 102 -4.15 -1.10 27.04
N ASP A 103 -3.87 -2.39 27.29
CA ASP A 103 -2.68 -3.13 26.81
C ASP A 103 -2.84 -3.83 25.43
N LYS A 104 -3.99 -3.74 24.75
CA LYS A 104 -4.24 -4.42 23.45
C LYS A 104 -3.22 -4.11 22.34
N ALA A 105 -2.51 -2.97 22.41
CA ALA A 105 -1.40 -2.67 21.50
C ALA A 105 -0.27 -1.89 22.18
N ARG A 106 0.73 -2.63 22.68
CA ARG A 106 1.98 -2.07 23.22
C ARG A 106 2.65 -1.06 22.30
N PHE A 107 2.61 -1.28 20.99
CA PHE A 107 3.13 -0.36 19.98
C PHE A 107 2.02 0.15 19.06
N LEU A 108 2.12 1.43 18.73
CA LEU A 108 1.25 2.10 17.80
C LEU A 108 2.02 2.52 16.56
N VAL A 109 1.33 2.58 15.42
CA VAL A 109 1.75 3.37 14.26
C VAL A 109 0.86 4.58 14.15
N VAL A 110 1.51 5.75 14.14
CA VAL A 110 0.88 7.04 14.01
C VAL A 110 1.23 7.64 12.66
N THR A 111 0.22 8.14 11.95
CA THR A 111 0.34 8.81 10.67
C THR A 111 -0.40 10.13 10.70
N PHE A 112 0.23 11.18 10.19
CA PHE A 112 -0.41 12.47 9.96
C PHE A 112 0.35 13.28 8.92
N TYR A 113 -0.31 14.29 8.36
CA TYR A 113 0.33 15.33 7.58
C TYR A 113 -0.44 16.64 7.74
N LYS A 114 0.23 17.76 7.52
CA LYS A 114 -0.41 19.08 7.47
C LYS A 114 0.33 19.97 6.51
N PHE A 115 -0.41 20.62 5.61
CA PHE A 115 0.10 21.72 4.81
C PHE A 115 -0.08 23.04 5.58
N VAL A 116 1.02 23.65 5.98
CA VAL A 116 1.08 24.91 6.71
C VAL A 116 2.45 25.54 6.42
N PRO A 117 2.54 26.87 6.21
CA PRO A 117 3.83 27.51 5.97
C PRO A 117 4.77 27.31 7.17
N LEU A 118 5.98 26.85 6.89
CA LEU A 118 7.07 26.79 7.87
C LEU A 118 8.21 27.71 7.42
N GLU A 119 8.54 28.71 8.24
CA GLU A 119 9.54 29.73 7.91
C GLU A 119 10.96 29.14 7.86
N ASP A 120 11.35 28.37 8.88
CA ASP A 120 12.62 27.64 8.93
C ASP A 120 12.40 26.15 9.21
N PRO A 121 12.15 25.34 8.16
CA PRO A 121 11.96 23.90 8.30
C PRO A 121 13.17 23.17 8.92
N ARG A 122 14.38 23.75 8.84
CA ARG A 122 15.59 23.14 9.43
C ARG A 122 15.63 23.37 10.94
N ALA A 123 15.24 24.55 11.39
CA ALA A 123 15.02 24.82 12.81
C ALA A 123 13.90 23.92 13.37
N GLU A 124 12.79 23.75 12.63
CA GLU A 124 11.70 22.85 13.03
C GLU A 124 12.19 21.40 13.18
N VAL A 125 12.97 20.91 12.21
CA VAL A 125 13.64 19.59 12.31
C VAL A 125 14.45 19.45 13.61
N ALA A 126 15.22 20.48 13.99
CA ALA A 126 16.01 20.46 15.21
C ALA A 126 15.13 20.47 16.47
N THR A 127 14.04 21.23 16.48
CA THR A 127 13.05 21.28 17.57
C THR A 127 12.39 19.92 17.78
N HIS A 128 11.90 19.30 16.71
CA HIS A 128 11.29 17.97 16.79
C HIS A 128 12.31 16.89 17.21
N LEU A 129 13.55 16.95 16.73
CA LEU A 129 14.62 16.05 17.18
C LEU A 129 14.87 16.17 18.68
N ARG A 130 14.93 17.39 19.21
CA ARG A 130 15.11 17.62 20.66
C ARG A 130 13.96 17.03 21.47
N PHE A 131 12.71 17.18 21.02
CA PHE A 131 11.59 16.54 21.68
C PHE A 131 11.68 15.01 21.65
N LEU A 132 12.13 14.42 20.55
CA LEU A 132 12.24 12.97 20.41
C LEU A 132 13.47 12.36 21.10
N GLN A 133 14.39 13.15 21.66
CA GLN A 133 15.53 12.63 22.41
C GLN A 133 15.05 11.81 23.63
N GLY A 134 15.55 10.58 23.74
CA GLY A 134 15.20 9.66 24.83
C GLY A 134 13.83 8.96 24.67
N ARG A 135 13.12 9.18 23.56
CA ARG A 135 11.86 8.50 23.23
C ARG A 135 12.09 7.41 22.20
N ASP A 136 11.36 6.31 22.34
CA ASP A 136 11.46 5.16 21.46
C ASP A 136 10.54 5.32 20.24
N ILE A 137 11.00 6.11 19.26
CA ILE A 137 10.23 6.44 18.05
C ILE A 137 11.02 6.08 16.80
N HIS A 138 10.49 5.17 16.00
CA HIS A 138 11.00 4.81 14.67
C HIS A 138 10.04 5.22 13.58
N GLY A 139 10.51 5.80 12.49
CA GLY A 139 9.61 6.30 11.46
C GLY A 139 10.25 7.20 10.44
N ARG A 140 9.42 7.89 9.67
CA ARG A 140 9.79 8.90 8.70
C ARG A 140 9.00 10.15 9.01
N ILE A 141 9.71 11.22 9.34
CA ILE A 141 9.11 12.52 9.63
C ILE A 141 9.82 13.52 8.73
N TYR A 142 9.07 14.08 7.79
CA TYR A 142 9.59 15.00 6.80
C TYR A 142 8.95 16.36 7.01
N LEU A 143 9.81 17.39 6.99
CA LEU A 143 9.40 18.77 7.05
C LEU A 143 9.94 19.51 5.83
N ASN A 144 9.19 20.49 5.36
CA ASN A 144 9.61 21.44 4.33
C ASN A 144 8.86 22.76 4.51
N GLU A 145 9.08 23.70 3.61
CA GLU A 145 8.46 25.03 3.63
C GLU A 145 6.92 24.97 3.57
N GLN A 146 6.37 23.85 3.10
CA GLN A 146 4.94 23.63 2.93
C GLN A 146 4.29 22.85 4.09
N GLY A 147 5.07 22.35 5.07
CA GLY A 147 4.51 21.70 6.27
C GLY A 147 5.22 20.42 6.70
N ILE A 148 4.44 19.45 7.19
CA ILE A 148 4.91 18.18 7.78
C ILE A 148 4.20 16.95 7.21
N ASN A 149 4.92 15.85 7.08
CA ASN A 149 4.37 14.51 6.82
C ASN A 149 5.10 13.49 7.71
N ALA A 150 4.35 12.78 8.55
CA ALA A 150 4.88 11.85 9.53
C ALA A 150 4.20 10.49 9.45
N GLN A 151 5.02 9.44 9.49
CA GLN A 151 4.61 8.05 9.73
C GLN A 151 5.63 7.44 10.66
N TYR A 152 5.24 7.09 11.87
CA TYR A 152 6.16 6.53 12.85
C TYR A 152 5.47 5.52 13.76
N SER A 153 6.28 4.77 14.48
CA SER A 153 5.87 3.76 15.45
C SER A 153 6.66 3.91 16.73
N GLY A 154 6.05 3.54 17.83
CA GLY A 154 6.70 3.48 19.15
C GLY A 154 5.74 2.91 20.18
N PRO A 155 6.22 2.73 21.42
CA PRO A 155 5.36 2.41 22.54
C PRO A 155 4.21 3.42 22.63
N ARG A 156 3.01 2.98 23.04
CA ARG A 156 1.80 3.81 23.10
C ARG A 156 2.07 5.19 23.71
N LYS A 157 2.70 5.22 24.88
CA LYS A 157 3.10 6.43 25.61
C LYS A 157 3.92 7.41 24.75
N ASP A 158 4.99 6.95 24.13
CA ASP A 158 5.89 7.82 23.36
C ASP A 158 5.23 8.26 22.05
N ALA A 159 4.50 7.36 21.41
CA ALA A 159 3.88 7.60 20.11
C ALA A 159 2.78 8.66 20.19
N VAL A 160 1.92 8.57 21.21
CA VAL A 160 0.86 9.54 21.51
C VAL A 160 1.47 10.86 21.99
N ALA A 161 2.45 10.82 22.90
CA ALA A 161 3.09 12.03 23.41
C ALA A 161 3.70 12.92 22.31
N TYR A 162 4.26 12.33 21.26
CA TYR A 162 4.77 13.11 20.13
C TYR A 162 3.65 13.73 19.28
N ALA A 163 2.57 13.00 19.00
CA ALA A 163 1.42 13.57 18.28
C ALA A 163 0.80 14.75 19.05
N ASP A 164 0.61 14.58 20.36
CA ASP A 164 0.04 15.61 21.22
C ASP A 164 0.94 16.83 21.33
N TRP A 165 2.26 16.61 21.44
CA TRP A 165 3.22 17.72 21.44
C TRP A 165 3.19 18.52 20.14
N VAL A 166 3.11 17.86 18.98
CA VAL A 166 2.95 18.56 17.69
C VAL A 166 1.66 19.37 17.66
N LYS A 167 0.54 18.82 18.17
CA LYS A 167 -0.77 19.51 18.21
C LYS A 167 -0.82 20.71 19.17
N LYS A 168 0.14 20.86 20.10
CA LYS A 168 0.23 22.06 20.97
C LYS A 168 0.57 23.33 20.18
N ASP A 169 1.21 23.18 19.03
CA ASP A 169 1.41 24.29 18.12
C ASP A 169 0.12 24.56 17.33
N HIS A 170 -0.37 25.80 17.41
CA HIS A 170 -1.54 26.27 16.67
C HIS A 170 -1.52 26.00 15.16
N ARG A 171 -0.34 25.86 14.55
CA ARG A 171 -0.17 25.50 13.12
C ARG A 171 -0.67 24.08 12.80
N PHE A 172 -0.69 23.20 13.80
CA PHE A 172 -0.99 21.77 13.67
C PHE A 172 -2.15 21.31 14.56
N CYS A 173 -2.83 22.18 15.29
CA CYS A 173 -3.82 21.80 16.29
C CYS A 173 -5.03 21.05 15.71
N ASP A 174 -5.43 21.38 14.47
CA ASP A 174 -6.53 20.77 13.71
C ASP A 174 -6.08 19.60 12.82
N MET A 175 -4.83 19.15 12.95
CA MET A 175 -4.30 18.04 12.18
C MET A 175 -4.99 16.72 12.57
N LEU A 176 -5.44 15.98 11.55
CA LEU A 176 -5.98 14.64 11.74
C LEU A 176 -4.84 13.64 12.01
N VAL A 177 -4.83 13.09 13.22
CA VAL A 177 -3.88 12.05 13.65
C VAL A 177 -4.53 10.69 13.50
N GLN A 178 -3.93 9.83 12.69
CA GLN A 178 -4.40 8.47 12.45
C GLN A 178 -3.52 7.49 13.21
N ILE A 179 -4.16 6.59 13.97
CA ILE A 179 -3.48 5.61 14.82
C ILE A 179 -3.96 4.22 14.41
N SER A 180 -3.03 3.27 14.37
CA SER A 180 -3.29 1.85 14.13
C SER A 180 -2.36 1.01 15.00
N PRO A 181 -2.79 -0.20 15.42
CA PRO A 181 -1.97 -1.06 16.26
C PRO A 181 -0.77 -1.64 15.49
N ALA A 182 0.29 -1.98 16.22
CA ALA A 182 1.45 -2.70 15.70
C ALA A 182 1.86 -3.82 16.67
N SER A 183 1.33 -5.03 16.45
CA SER A 183 1.52 -6.18 17.34
C SER A 183 2.96 -6.71 17.39
N THR A 184 3.77 -6.45 16.37
CA THR A 184 5.15 -6.95 16.27
C THR A 184 6.21 -5.94 16.75
N GLY A 185 5.79 -4.89 17.48
CA GLY A 185 6.67 -3.79 17.89
C GLY A 185 6.75 -2.68 16.85
N HIS A 186 7.94 -2.09 16.66
CA HIS A 186 8.12 -1.05 15.65
C HIS A 186 7.81 -1.54 14.23
N ALA A 187 6.98 -0.80 13.51
CA ALA A 187 6.71 -1.03 12.09
C ALA A 187 7.76 -0.38 11.17
N PHE A 188 8.69 0.40 11.74
CA PHE A 188 9.78 1.06 11.04
C PHE A 188 11.12 0.67 11.63
N PRO A 189 12.17 0.49 10.81
CA PRO A 189 13.45 0.00 11.30
C PRO A 189 14.28 1.05 12.07
N ARG A 190 14.01 2.35 11.86
CA ARG A 190 14.70 3.48 12.53
C ARG A 190 13.99 4.79 12.26
N LEU A 191 14.28 5.81 13.08
CA LEU A 191 13.89 7.19 12.84
C LEU A 191 14.64 7.81 11.65
N LYS A 192 13.89 8.48 10.78
CA LYS A 192 14.36 9.36 9.71
C LYS A 192 13.58 10.67 9.79
N LEU A 193 14.02 11.55 10.68
CA LEU A 193 13.51 12.90 10.82
C LEU A 193 14.45 13.87 10.10
N ARG A 194 13.95 14.56 9.06
CA ARG A 194 14.79 15.46 8.25
C ARG A 194 13.97 16.37 7.35
N TYR A 195 14.62 17.44 6.91
CA TYR A 195 14.15 18.23 5.78
C TYR A 195 14.05 17.40 4.50
N LYS A 196 13.00 17.63 3.71
CA LYS A 196 12.85 17.09 2.36
C LYS A 196 12.33 18.17 1.42
N PRO A 197 12.83 18.27 0.17
CA PRO A 197 12.26 19.20 -0.82
C PRO A 197 10.79 18.92 -1.16
N SER A 198 10.27 17.74 -0.83
CA SER A 198 8.89 17.36 -1.09
C SER A 198 8.41 16.41 0.01
N LEU A 199 7.26 16.72 0.63
CA LEU A 199 6.64 15.88 1.67
C LEU A 199 6.13 14.54 1.12
N VAL A 200 5.74 14.52 -0.16
CA VAL A 200 5.40 13.32 -0.93
C VAL A 200 6.17 13.36 -2.26
N GLN A 201 6.70 12.24 -2.74
CA GLN A 201 7.54 12.25 -3.93
C GLN A 201 6.70 12.43 -5.20
N LEU A 202 6.82 13.60 -5.84
CA LEU A 202 6.26 13.90 -7.16
C LEU A 202 7.42 14.16 -8.15
N GLY A 203 7.31 13.68 -9.39
CA GLY A 203 8.25 14.02 -10.45
C GLY A 203 8.31 15.54 -10.66
N GLY A 204 9.52 16.11 -10.69
CA GLY A 204 9.70 17.58 -10.77
C GLY A 204 9.51 18.33 -9.44
N GLY A 205 9.22 17.64 -8.32
CA GLY A 205 9.02 18.26 -7.01
C GLY A 205 7.60 18.80 -6.79
N SER A 206 7.32 19.37 -5.62
CA SER A 206 6.00 19.93 -5.26
C SER A 206 6.03 21.38 -4.82
N LEU A 207 7.22 22.00 -4.73
CA LEU A 207 7.37 23.40 -4.27
C LEU A 207 6.66 24.42 -5.18
N TYR A 208 6.50 24.12 -6.47
CA TYR A 208 5.79 24.99 -7.43
C TYR A 208 4.25 24.85 -7.35
N LEU A 209 3.75 23.89 -6.58
CA LEU A 209 2.33 23.67 -6.38
C LEU A 209 1.81 24.54 -5.23
N PRO A 210 0.66 25.22 -5.40
CA PRO A 210 0.07 26.07 -4.37
C PRO A 210 -0.65 25.23 -3.30
N LEU A 211 0.07 24.30 -2.64
CA LEU A 211 -0.49 23.39 -1.65
C LEU A 211 -0.98 24.11 -0.38
N LEU A 212 -0.39 25.27 -0.09
CA LEU A 212 -0.77 26.11 1.04
C LEU A 212 -2.07 26.89 0.80
N ASP A 213 -2.57 26.96 -0.44
CA ASP A 213 -3.87 27.56 -0.77
C ASP A 213 -4.96 26.47 -0.73
N PRO A 214 -5.87 26.48 0.26
CA PRO A 214 -6.93 25.49 0.36
C PRO A 214 -7.87 25.48 -0.85
N SER A 215 -8.07 26.62 -1.54
CA SER A 215 -8.95 26.73 -2.71
C SER A 215 -8.41 25.98 -3.93
N MET A 216 -7.08 25.79 -3.98
CA MET A 216 -6.42 25.05 -5.04
C MET A 216 -6.51 23.53 -4.83
N ARG A 217 -6.81 23.08 -3.61
CA ARG A 217 -6.97 21.66 -3.28
C ARG A 217 -8.40 21.17 -3.56
N ALA A 218 -8.57 19.86 -3.58
CA ALA A 218 -9.90 19.25 -3.67
C ALA A 218 -10.71 19.52 -2.39
N THR A 219 -12.03 19.61 -2.54
CA THR A 219 -12.94 19.73 -1.39
C THR A 219 -12.94 18.42 -0.59
N PRO A 220 -12.61 18.43 0.71
CA PRO A 220 -12.66 17.22 1.52
C PRO A 220 -14.10 16.77 1.74
N LEU A 221 -14.32 15.47 1.66
CA LEU A 221 -15.56 14.79 2.00
C LEU A 221 -15.31 13.90 3.21
N THR A 222 -16.15 14.01 4.22
CA THR A 222 -16.15 13.10 5.37
C THR A 222 -16.38 11.66 4.90
N PRO A 223 -15.96 10.63 5.65
CA PRO A 223 -16.20 9.23 5.31
C PRO A 223 -17.66 8.91 4.94
N SER A 224 -18.61 9.40 5.75
CA SER A 224 -20.04 9.18 5.49
C SER A 224 -20.50 9.86 4.20
N LYS A 225 -20.05 11.11 3.95
CA LYS A 225 -20.41 11.82 2.71
C LYS A 225 -19.79 11.16 1.47
N TRP A 226 -18.59 10.61 1.62
CA TRP A 226 -17.93 9.83 0.58
C TRP A 226 -18.71 8.56 0.23
N LYS A 227 -19.14 7.80 1.24
CA LYS A 227 -19.99 6.62 1.08
C LYS A 227 -21.28 6.94 0.33
N GLU A 228 -22.01 7.99 0.73
CA GLU A 228 -23.21 8.45 0.04
C GLU A 228 -22.95 8.73 -1.45
N ARG A 229 -21.82 9.38 -1.78
CA ARG A 229 -21.45 9.67 -3.18
C ARG A 229 -21.15 8.40 -3.98
N LEU A 230 -20.51 7.39 -3.37
CA LEU A 230 -20.25 6.10 -4.00
C LEU A 230 -21.54 5.31 -4.27
N GLU A 231 -22.48 5.34 -3.34
CA GLU A 231 -23.79 4.70 -3.47
C GLU A 231 -24.62 5.38 -4.57
N ALA A 232 -24.70 6.71 -4.56
CA ALA A 232 -25.37 7.49 -5.59
C ALA A 232 -24.81 7.23 -7.00
N ARG A 233 -23.48 7.10 -7.12
CA ARG A 233 -22.83 6.71 -8.38
C ARG A 233 -23.32 5.35 -8.88
N THR A 234 -23.39 4.37 -7.98
CA THR A 234 -23.80 3.00 -8.33
C THR A 234 -25.24 2.97 -8.83
N CYS A 235 -26.14 3.73 -8.21
CA CYS A 235 -27.52 3.87 -8.67
C CYS A 235 -27.62 4.48 -10.08
N ILE A 236 -26.77 5.48 -10.40
CA ILE A 236 -26.75 6.12 -11.73
C ILE A 236 -26.24 5.15 -12.80
N ASP A 237 -25.19 4.36 -12.51
CA ASP A 237 -24.67 3.36 -13.45
C ASP A 237 -25.71 2.26 -13.78
N VAL A 238 -26.63 1.98 -12.85
CA VAL A 238 -27.73 1.00 -13.02
C VAL A 238 -28.96 1.60 -13.72
N ALA A 239 -29.26 2.88 -13.54
CA ALA A 239 -30.54 3.50 -13.94
C ALA A 239 -30.56 4.13 -15.36
N SER A 240 -29.56 3.87 -16.21
CA SER A 240 -29.41 4.41 -17.59
C SER A 240 -28.94 5.88 -17.70
N ARG A 241 -28.12 6.13 -18.73
CA ARG A 241 -27.13 7.22 -18.89
C ARG A 241 -27.71 8.60 -19.26
N GLU A 242 -28.99 8.87 -19.06
CA GLU A 242 -29.66 9.93 -19.83
C GLU A 242 -30.29 11.07 -19.02
N THR A 243 -30.28 11.01 -17.68
CA THR A 243 -31.08 11.97 -16.88
C THR A 243 -30.28 12.91 -15.97
N SER A 244 -28.97 12.71 -15.78
CA SER A 244 -28.14 13.63 -14.99
C SER A 244 -26.91 14.04 -15.80
N GLY A 245 -26.87 15.29 -16.26
CA GLY A 245 -25.77 15.85 -17.07
C GLY A 245 -24.43 16.00 -16.33
N ARG A 246 -24.28 15.43 -15.13
CA ARG A 246 -23.04 15.43 -14.35
C ARG A 246 -22.50 14.01 -14.22
N ARG A 247 -21.31 13.78 -14.79
CA ARG A 247 -20.59 12.51 -14.71
C ARG A 247 -19.81 12.46 -13.40
N LEU A 248 -19.73 11.29 -12.76
CA LEU A 248 -18.88 11.07 -11.59
C LEU A 248 -17.75 10.10 -11.93
N LEU A 249 -16.51 10.51 -11.66
CA LEU A 249 -15.29 9.73 -11.87
C LEU A 249 -14.63 9.42 -10.52
N LEU A 250 -14.47 8.14 -10.22
CA LEU A 250 -13.74 7.68 -9.03
C LEU A 250 -12.30 7.34 -9.40
N LEU A 251 -11.34 8.05 -8.80
CA LEU A 251 -9.92 7.89 -9.03
C LEU A 251 -9.21 7.38 -7.79
N ASP A 252 -8.55 6.23 -7.93
CA ASP A 252 -7.53 5.78 -6.99
C ASP A 252 -6.20 6.46 -7.34
N VAL A 253 -5.73 7.36 -6.48
CA VAL A 253 -4.46 8.11 -6.68
C VAL A 253 -3.29 7.34 -6.06
N ARG A 254 -3.49 6.06 -5.73
CA ARG A 254 -2.44 5.17 -5.24
C ARG A 254 -1.66 4.53 -6.38
N ASN A 255 -0.64 3.76 -6.02
CA ASN A 255 0.07 2.92 -6.97
C ASN A 255 -0.74 1.67 -7.27
N ASP A 256 -0.42 1.04 -8.39
CA ASP A 256 -1.11 -0.12 -8.92
C ASP A 256 -1.14 -1.32 -7.96
N TYR A 257 -0.02 -1.60 -7.29
CA TYR A 257 0.08 -2.64 -6.26
C TYR A 257 -0.79 -2.34 -5.02
N GLU A 258 -1.07 -1.08 -4.71
CA GLU A 258 -1.94 -0.74 -3.58
C GLU A 258 -3.40 -1.05 -3.89
N TRP A 259 -3.80 -0.91 -5.15
CA TRP A 259 -5.12 -1.29 -5.64
C TRP A 259 -5.30 -2.82 -5.68
N ASP A 260 -4.24 -3.55 -6.04
CA ASP A 260 -4.25 -5.01 -6.17
C ASP A 260 -4.63 -5.74 -4.87
N ILE A 261 -4.32 -5.15 -3.70
CA ILE A 261 -4.71 -5.72 -2.41
C ILE A 261 -6.06 -5.26 -1.89
N GLY A 262 -6.54 -4.10 -2.33
CA GLY A 262 -7.82 -3.58 -1.90
C GLY A 262 -8.08 -2.18 -2.42
N HIS A 263 -9.34 -1.87 -2.70
CA HIS A 263 -9.78 -0.63 -3.35
C HIS A 263 -11.28 -0.41 -3.11
N PHE A 264 -11.79 0.77 -3.46
CA PHE A 264 -13.23 0.99 -3.47
C PHE A 264 -13.89 0.29 -4.66
N GLU A 265 -15.04 -0.35 -4.44
CA GLU A 265 -15.85 -0.99 -5.48
C GLU A 265 -16.08 -0.06 -6.67
N GLY A 266 -15.72 -0.52 -7.87
CA GLY A 266 -15.86 0.26 -9.12
C GLY A 266 -14.78 1.33 -9.33
N ALA A 267 -13.72 1.39 -8.53
CA ALA A 267 -12.53 2.17 -8.81
C ALA A 267 -11.65 1.47 -9.86
N GLN A 268 -11.20 2.21 -10.87
CA GLN A 268 -10.30 1.67 -11.88
C GLN A 268 -8.88 1.48 -11.31
N ARG A 269 -8.22 0.38 -11.66
CA ARG A 269 -6.83 0.12 -11.31
C ARG A 269 -5.93 1.16 -11.97
N PRO A 270 -5.13 1.94 -11.22
CA PRO A 270 -4.23 2.92 -11.82
C PRO A 270 -3.10 2.22 -12.59
N ASN A 271 -2.72 2.76 -13.74
CA ASN A 271 -1.58 2.28 -14.53
C ASN A 271 -0.28 3.01 -14.13
N VAL A 272 0.00 3.06 -12.82
CA VAL A 272 1.15 3.79 -12.27
C VAL A 272 1.82 2.95 -11.20
N ASP A 273 3.10 2.62 -11.42
CA ASP A 273 3.90 1.84 -10.47
C ASP A 273 4.43 2.69 -9.29
N CYS A 274 4.50 4.01 -9.48
CA CYS A 274 5.00 4.95 -8.50
C CYS A 274 4.37 6.33 -8.67
N PHE A 275 3.86 6.92 -7.59
CA PHE A 275 3.26 8.26 -7.60
C PHE A 275 4.21 9.35 -8.14
N ARG A 276 5.53 9.15 -7.98
CA ARG A 276 6.55 10.02 -8.58
C ARG A 276 6.45 10.05 -10.11
N SER A 277 6.09 8.92 -10.70
CA SER A 277 5.95 8.68 -12.13
C SER A 277 4.51 8.85 -12.61
N THR A 278 3.57 9.33 -11.77
CA THR A 278 2.21 9.59 -12.21
C THR A 278 2.25 10.54 -13.41
N SER A 279 2.01 9.99 -14.59
CA SER A 279 1.84 10.70 -15.86
C SER A 279 0.37 10.88 -16.19
N PHE A 280 -0.50 10.16 -15.48
CA PHE A 280 -1.94 10.23 -15.62
C PHE A 280 -2.46 11.64 -15.29
N GLY A 281 -3.24 12.21 -16.20
CA GLY A 281 -3.65 13.60 -16.15
C GLY A 281 -2.48 14.57 -16.20
N LEU A 282 -1.27 14.16 -16.62
CA LEU A 282 -0.01 14.91 -16.60
C LEU A 282 0.75 14.89 -17.94
N SER A 283 0.39 14.02 -18.89
CA SER A 283 0.89 14.11 -20.25
C SER A 283 0.58 15.49 -20.85
N GLY A 284 1.49 15.97 -21.71
CA GLY A 284 1.20 17.08 -22.61
C GLY A 284 0.18 16.65 -23.68
N GLU A 285 0.18 17.31 -24.83
CA GLU A 285 -0.75 17.06 -25.96
C GLU A 285 -0.78 15.61 -26.49
N MET A 286 0.10 14.73 -26.04
CA MET A 286 0.01 13.30 -26.34
C MET A 286 -1.10 12.67 -25.50
N GLU A 287 -2.24 12.45 -26.16
CA GLU A 287 -3.36 11.66 -25.68
C GLU A 287 -2.88 10.24 -25.37
N ASP A 288 -2.86 9.89 -24.08
CA ASP A 288 -2.82 8.50 -23.67
C ASP A 288 -4.27 8.02 -23.60
N PRO A 289 -4.75 7.16 -24.50
CA PRO A 289 -6.11 6.64 -24.43
C PRO A 289 -6.37 5.80 -23.18
N SER A 290 -5.32 5.35 -22.48
CA SER A 290 -5.43 4.66 -21.19
C SER A 290 -5.59 5.61 -20.01
N ASP A 291 -5.59 6.92 -20.24
CA ASP A 291 -5.82 7.95 -19.24
C ASP A 291 -7.35 8.11 -18.99
N PRO A 292 -7.91 7.65 -17.82
CA PRO A 292 -9.25 8.01 -17.37
C PRO A 292 -9.67 9.50 -17.36
N LEU A 293 -8.77 10.48 -17.49
CA LEU A 293 -9.09 11.91 -17.58
C LEU A 293 -9.09 12.42 -19.03
N ASN A 294 -8.70 11.59 -20.00
CA ASN A 294 -8.77 11.92 -21.41
C ASN A 294 -10.24 12.08 -21.87
N GLY A 295 -10.51 13.16 -22.60
CA GLY A 295 -11.86 13.50 -23.07
C GLY A 295 -12.88 13.80 -21.97
N VAL A 296 -12.45 13.97 -20.71
CA VAL A 296 -13.35 14.28 -19.59
C VAL A 296 -13.72 15.77 -19.62
N ASP A 297 -15.02 16.07 -19.56
CA ASP A 297 -15.54 17.42 -19.39
C ASP A 297 -15.11 17.97 -18.02
N LYS A 298 -14.24 18.97 -18.05
CA LYS A 298 -13.58 19.53 -16.87
C LYS A 298 -14.52 20.32 -15.95
N GLU A 299 -15.68 20.75 -16.46
CA GLU A 299 -16.65 21.57 -15.74
C GLU A 299 -17.85 20.77 -15.24
N LYS A 300 -18.23 19.71 -15.96
CA LYS A 300 -19.42 18.89 -15.64
C LYS A 300 -19.10 17.55 -14.99
N THR A 301 -17.83 17.20 -14.85
CA THR A 301 -17.42 15.95 -14.19
C THR A 301 -17.04 16.21 -12.74
N ASP A 302 -17.66 15.47 -11.82
CA ASP A 302 -17.26 15.33 -10.43
C ASP A 302 -16.16 14.28 -10.32
N ILE A 303 -14.97 14.67 -9.87
CA ILE A 303 -13.83 13.77 -9.69
C ILE A 303 -13.63 13.52 -8.20
N LEU A 304 -13.84 12.28 -7.78
CA LEU A 304 -13.63 11.79 -6.43
C LEU A 304 -12.28 11.08 -6.37
N MET A 305 -11.37 11.58 -5.54
CA MET A 305 -10.02 11.05 -5.38
C MET A 305 -9.78 10.50 -3.98
N TYR A 306 -9.15 9.35 -3.89
CA TYR A 306 -8.69 8.81 -2.61
C TYR A 306 -7.26 8.27 -2.69
N CYS A 307 -6.64 8.20 -1.51
CA CYS A 307 -5.42 7.46 -1.27
C CYS A 307 -5.41 6.99 0.19
N THR A 308 -4.34 6.32 0.63
CA THR A 308 -4.26 5.74 1.98
C THR A 308 -4.56 6.73 3.11
N GLY A 309 -3.98 7.93 3.05
CA GLY A 309 -4.06 8.92 4.13
C GLY A 309 -4.24 10.37 3.66
N GLY A 310 -4.73 10.63 2.45
CA GLY A 310 -5.10 11.97 1.96
C GLY A 310 -4.01 12.77 1.21
N ILE A 311 -2.76 12.78 1.67
CA ILE A 311 -1.72 13.72 1.16
C ILE A 311 -1.51 13.69 -0.37
N ARG A 312 -1.60 12.51 -1.02
CA ARG A 312 -1.46 12.40 -2.48
C ARG A 312 -2.60 13.08 -3.22
N CYS A 313 -3.81 13.04 -2.67
CA CYS A 313 -4.98 13.66 -3.28
C CYS A 313 -4.92 15.19 -3.18
N ASP A 314 -4.43 15.74 -2.06
CA ASP A 314 -4.15 17.17 -1.95
C ASP A 314 -3.13 17.62 -3.02
N VAL A 315 -2.04 16.88 -3.19
CA VAL A 315 -1.04 17.19 -4.22
C VAL A 315 -1.62 17.06 -5.63
N TYR A 316 -2.23 15.94 -5.94
CA TYR A 316 -2.74 15.66 -7.28
C TYR A 316 -3.91 16.57 -7.67
N SER A 317 -4.77 16.92 -6.72
CA SER A 317 -5.89 17.85 -6.97
C SER A 317 -5.41 19.25 -7.38
N THR A 318 -4.32 19.76 -6.82
CA THR A 318 -3.76 21.06 -7.28
C THR A 318 -3.28 21.01 -8.73
N ILE A 319 -2.77 19.86 -9.18
CA ILE A 319 -2.37 19.62 -10.56
C ILE A 319 -3.62 19.64 -11.46
N LEU A 320 -4.67 18.91 -11.08
CA LEU A 320 -5.92 18.86 -11.83
C LEU A 320 -6.60 20.24 -11.89
N ARG A 321 -6.56 21.00 -10.78
CA ARG A 321 -7.07 22.37 -10.71
C ARG A 321 -6.37 23.28 -11.71
N LYS A 322 -5.03 23.24 -11.75
CA LYS A 322 -4.23 23.98 -12.76
C LYS A 322 -4.55 23.55 -14.20
N LYS A 323 -4.99 22.31 -14.42
CA LYS A 323 -5.45 21.81 -15.72
C LYS A 323 -6.89 22.17 -16.07
N GLY A 324 -7.60 22.86 -15.18
CA GLY A 324 -8.95 23.41 -15.39
C GLY A 324 -10.09 22.55 -14.86
N PHE A 325 -9.82 21.46 -14.13
CA PHE A 325 -10.89 20.68 -13.50
C PHE A 325 -11.52 21.44 -12.32
N GLN A 326 -12.85 21.58 -12.36
CA GLN A 326 -13.60 22.41 -11.42
C GLN A 326 -14.14 21.64 -10.21
N ASN A 327 -14.69 20.44 -10.41
CA ASN A 327 -15.32 19.68 -9.33
C ASN A 327 -14.39 18.57 -8.83
N LEU A 328 -13.50 18.92 -7.91
CA LEU A 328 -12.53 18.01 -7.33
C LEU A 328 -12.89 17.74 -5.87
N TYR A 329 -13.00 16.47 -5.50
CA TYR A 329 -13.33 16.02 -4.15
C TYR A 329 -12.30 15.00 -3.67
N THR A 330 -12.01 15.00 -2.37
CA THR A 330 -11.10 14.03 -1.77
C THR A 330 -11.68 13.43 -0.49
N LEU A 331 -11.35 12.16 -0.22
CA LEU A 331 -11.70 11.51 1.03
C LEU A 331 -10.86 12.07 2.18
N GLU A 332 -11.50 12.71 3.16
CA GLU A 332 -10.86 13.29 4.32
C GLU A 332 -10.18 12.21 5.19
N GLY A 333 -8.88 12.37 5.42
CA GLY A 333 -8.05 11.36 6.09
C GLY A 333 -7.80 10.09 5.27
N GLY A 334 -8.24 10.04 4.01
CA GLY A 334 -8.06 8.89 3.13
C GLY A 334 -8.73 7.61 3.64
N VAL A 335 -8.34 6.49 3.04
CA VAL A 335 -8.94 5.17 3.32
C VAL A 335 -8.79 4.77 4.79
N SER A 336 -7.66 5.10 5.43
CA SER A 336 -7.47 4.73 6.84
C SER A 336 -8.51 5.38 7.76
N ASN A 337 -8.90 6.64 7.53
CA ASN A 337 -9.96 7.30 8.28
C ASN A 337 -11.35 6.74 7.91
N TYR A 338 -11.54 6.42 6.63
CA TYR A 338 -12.78 5.80 6.17
C TYR A 338 -13.04 4.44 6.83
N LEU A 339 -12.05 3.55 6.85
CA LEU A 339 -12.20 2.23 7.48
C LEU A 339 -12.48 2.33 8.98
N LYS A 340 -11.92 3.35 9.65
CA LYS A 340 -12.20 3.63 11.06
C LYS A 340 -13.67 4.03 11.29
N VAL A 341 -14.24 4.88 10.42
CA VAL A 341 -15.58 5.45 10.61
C VAL A 341 -16.70 4.59 10.00
N GLU A 342 -16.49 4.10 8.78
CA GLU A 342 -17.48 3.39 7.96
C GLU A 342 -17.23 1.88 7.90
N GLY A 343 -16.17 1.37 8.53
CA GLY A 343 -15.77 -0.03 8.40
C GLY A 343 -15.45 -0.38 6.94
N ARG A 344 -15.82 -1.58 6.51
CA ARG A 344 -15.52 -2.06 5.14
C ARG A 344 -16.51 -1.60 4.08
N ALA A 345 -17.49 -0.76 4.39
CA ALA A 345 -18.56 -0.40 3.45
C ALA A 345 -17.97 0.08 2.09
N ARG A 346 -18.38 -0.54 0.98
CA ARG A 346 -17.90 -0.22 -0.40
C ARG A 346 -16.39 -0.43 -0.63
N TRP A 347 -15.64 -0.92 0.36
CA TRP A 347 -14.22 -1.22 0.26
C TRP A 347 -14.02 -2.73 0.14
N VAL A 348 -13.16 -3.17 -0.77
CA VAL A 348 -12.77 -4.57 -0.92
C VAL A 348 -11.31 -4.77 -0.54
N GLY A 349 -11.00 -5.94 0.04
CA GLY A 349 -9.64 -6.35 0.38
C GLY A 349 -9.01 -5.55 1.52
N ASN A 350 -7.68 -5.53 1.54
CA ASN A 350 -6.89 -4.92 2.62
C ASN A 350 -6.35 -3.54 2.22
N LEU A 351 -6.03 -2.71 3.22
CA LEU A 351 -5.37 -1.43 3.01
C LEU A 351 -3.84 -1.60 2.96
N PHE A 352 -3.22 -1.15 1.87
CA PHE A 352 -1.76 -1.07 1.78
C PHE A 352 -1.21 0.03 2.69
N VAL A 353 -0.21 -0.30 3.50
CA VAL A 353 0.53 0.65 4.34
C VAL A 353 2.03 0.62 4.06
N PHE A 354 2.70 1.76 4.14
CA PHE A 354 4.10 1.91 3.71
C PHE A 354 5.13 1.54 4.80
N ASP A 355 4.82 0.56 5.62
CA ASP A 355 5.63 0.07 6.73
C ASP A 355 5.70 -1.46 6.71
N GLU A 356 6.33 -2.10 7.70
CA GLU A 356 6.55 -3.56 7.68
C GLU A 356 5.27 -4.41 7.66
N ARG A 357 4.12 -3.82 8.03
CA ARG A 357 2.82 -4.50 8.06
C ARG A 357 2.29 -4.73 6.64
N LEU A 358 2.50 -3.78 5.73
CA LEU A 358 2.18 -3.80 4.28
C LEU A 358 0.72 -3.99 3.87
N SER A 359 -0.07 -4.71 4.66
CA SER A 359 -1.45 -5.08 4.35
C SER A 359 -2.21 -5.18 5.67
N LEU A 360 -3.17 -4.29 5.87
CA LEU A 360 -4.01 -4.27 7.06
C LEU A 360 -5.46 -4.56 6.68
N PRO A 361 -6.11 -5.56 7.31
CA PRO A 361 -7.54 -5.80 7.11
C PRO A 361 -8.37 -4.64 7.69
N PRO A 362 -9.58 -4.38 7.15
CA PRO A 362 -10.50 -3.36 7.68
C PRO A 362 -10.74 -3.42 9.20
N SER A 363 -10.82 -4.63 9.76
CA SER A 363 -10.99 -4.87 11.20
C SER A 363 -9.88 -4.28 12.07
N THR A 364 -8.70 -3.99 11.50
CA THR A 364 -7.61 -3.30 12.22
C THR A 364 -7.99 -1.86 12.61
N PHE A 365 -8.93 -1.24 11.90
CA PHE A 365 -9.30 0.17 12.09
C PHE A 365 -10.58 0.35 12.90
N ARG A 366 -11.42 -0.69 12.98
CA ARG A 366 -12.70 -0.68 13.68
C ARG A 366 -12.94 -2.04 14.32
N GLU A 367 -12.85 -2.09 15.64
CA GLU A 367 -13.02 -3.31 16.43
C GLU A 367 -14.50 -3.74 16.54
N SER A 368 -15.43 -2.80 16.32
CA SER A 368 -16.87 -2.99 16.59
C SER A 368 -17.67 -3.74 15.52
N GLU A 369 -17.03 -4.35 14.51
CA GLU A 369 -17.76 -5.20 13.56
C GLU A 369 -17.88 -6.60 14.18
N SER A 370 -19.07 -6.96 14.66
CA SER A 370 -19.33 -8.34 15.09
C SER A 370 -19.05 -9.30 13.92
N PRO A 371 -18.39 -10.46 14.17
CA PRO A 371 -18.03 -11.42 13.11
C PRO A 371 -19.22 -11.84 12.23
N GLN A 372 -20.43 -11.77 12.78
CA GLN A 372 -21.68 -12.13 12.12
C GLN A 372 -22.04 -11.22 10.93
N GLN A 373 -21.52 -9.99 10.83
CA GLN A 373 -21.69 -9.15 9.64
C GLN A 373 -20.60 -9.37 8.58
N GLU A 374 -19.56 -10.16 8.85
CA GLU A 374 -18.53 -10.56 7.86
C GLU A 374 -18.98 -11.69 6.94
N GLU A 375 -19.86 -12.57 7.39
CA GLU A 375 -20.12 -13.87 6.75
C GLU A 375 -20.90 -13.78 5.41
N ASP A 376 -21.68 -12.73 5.17
CA ASP A 376 -22.56 -12.66 3.99
C ASP A 376 -21.88 -12.21 2.69
N ARG A 377 -20.62 -11.76 2.73
CA ARG A 377 -19.86 -11.38 1.52
C ARG A 377 -18.64 -12.27 1.36
N LEU A 378 -18.53 -12.89 0.18
CA LEU A 378 -17.32 -13.61 -0.21
C LEU A 378 -16.09 -12.71 -0.05
N PRO A 379 -15.04 -13.16 0.66
CA PRO A 379 -13.86 -12.35 0.90
C PRO A 379 -13.20 -12.02 -0.44
N TRP A 380 -12.83 -10.77 -0.62
CA TRP A 380 -12.06 -10.35 -1.79
C TRP A 380 -10.73 -11.10 -1.82
N VAL A 381 -10.44 -11.71 -2.97
CA VAL A 381 -9.16 -12.37 -3.25
C VAL A 381 -8.37 -11.56 -4.26
N GLY A 382 -7.07 -11.45 -4.02
CA GLY A 382 -6.14 -10.83 -4.95
C GLY A 382 -5.93 -11.73 -6.17
N ARG A 383 -5.27 -11.20 -7.21
CA ARG A 383 -4.84 -12.01 -8.35
C ARG A 383 -3.33 -12.14 -8.39
N CYS A 384 -2.87 -13.35 -8.65
CA CYS A 384 -1.46 -13.63 -8.87
C CYS A 384 -1.00 -12.89 -10.13
N TYR A 385 0.05 -12.09 -9.99
CA TYR A 385 0.62 -11.33 -11.10
C TYR A 385 1.06 -12.23 -12.26
N SER A 386 1.59 -13.42 -11.95
CA SER A 386 2.20 -14.30 -12.95
C SER A 386 1.20 -15.19 -13.69
N CYS A 387 0.15 -15.68 -13.03
CA CYS A 387 -0.80 -16.63 -13.63
C CYS A 387 -2.28 -16.22 -13.54
N GLY A 388 -2.61 -15.13 -12.86
CA GLY A 388 -3.98 -14.64 -12.70
C GLY A 388 -4.85 -15.42 -11.71
N SER A 389 -4.33 -16.49 -11.09
CA SER A 389 -5.04 -17.28 -10.08
C SER A 389 -5.35 -16.44 -8.84
N GLU A 390 -6.34 -16.86 -8.07
CA GLU A 390 -6.70 -16.20 -6.81
C GLU A 390 -5.57 -16.30 -5.77
N VAL A 391 -5.44 -15.26 -4.96
CA VAL A 391 -4.45 -15.13 -3.88
C VAL A 391 -5.18 -14.69 -2.62
N VAL A 392 -5.20 -15.57 -1.62
CA VAL A 392 -5.85 -15.31 -0.32
C VAL A 392 -4.93 -14.50 0.60
N GLU A 393 -3.62 -14.75 0.58
CA GLU A 393 -2.65 -13.93 1.31
C GLU A 393 -2.44 -12.60 0.57
N LEU A 394 -3.21 -11.57 0.92
CA LEU A 394 -3.15 -10.21 0.35
C LEU A 394 -1.89 -9.44 0.78
N ARG A 395 -0.72 -10.09 0.69
CA ARG A 395 0.57 -9.53 1.06
C ARG A 395 1.56 -9.72 -0.08
N HIS A 396 2.09 -8.60 -0.54
CA HIS A 396 3.01 -8.56 -1.65
C HIS A 396 4.31 -9.35 -1.39
N ARG A 397 5.16 -9.39 -2.41
CA ARG A 397 6.59 -9.71 -2.30
C ARG A 397 7.37 -8.85 -3.29
N ASN A 398 8.63 -8.62 -2.98
CA ASN A 398 9.55 -8.06 -3.96
C ASN A 398 10.05 -9.19 -4.86
N CYS A 399 10.18 -8.92 -6.16
CA CYS A 399 10.86 -9.80 -7.10
C CYS A 399 12.25 -10.16 -6.54
N ALA A 400 12.57 -11.45 -6.54
CA ALA A 400 13.86 -11.93 -6.05
C ALA A 400 15.03 -11.36 -6.86
N ASN A 401 14.85 -11.03 -8.15
CA ASN A 401 15.81 -10.21 -8.87
C ASN A 401 15.90 -8.81 -8.24
N ILE A 402 17.05 -8.49 -7.64
CA ILE A 402 17.31 -7.26 -6.88
C ILE A 402 17.26 -6.03 -7.79
N ASP A 403 17.65 -6.17 -9.04
CA ASP A 403 17.67 -5.08 -10.00
C ASP A 403 16.26 -4.78 -10.54
N CYS A 404 15.37 -5.79 -10.56
CA CYS A 404 13.96 -5.61 -10.84
C CYS A 404 13.20 -5.05 -9.63
N ASN A 405 13.27 -5.73 -8.48
CA ASN A 405 12.65 -5.36 -7.20
C ASN A 405 11.15 -4.98 -7.25
N ARG A 406 10.41 -5.41 -8.28
CA ARG A 406 8.97 -5.16 -8.41
C ARG A 406 8.22 -5.71 -7.20
N LEU A 407 7.28 -4.94 -6.67
CA LEU A 407 6.35 -5.37 -5.64
C LEU A 407 5.10 -5.96 -6.31
N TYR A 408 4.69 -7.18 -5.96
CA TYR A 408 3.55 -7.86 -6.62
C TYR A 408 2.92 -8.95 -5.75
N LEU A 409 1.65 -9.30 -6.02
CA LEU A 409 0.96 -10.45 -5.42
C LEU A 409 1.27 -11.73 -6.19
N CYS A 410 1.47 -12.83 -5.47
CA CYS A 410 1.90 -14.10 -6.07
C CYS A 410 1.29 -15.27 -5.30
N CYS A 411 0.72 -16.24 -6.01
CA CYS A 411 0.30 -17.50 -5.40
C CYS A 411 1.50 -18.37 -5.02
N GLY A 412 1.31 -19.29 -4.08
CA GLY A 412 2.38 -20.17 -3.59
C GLY A 412 3.08 -20.97 -4.69
N TRP A 413 2.33 -21.45 -5.68
CA TRP A 413 2.88 -22.20 -6.81
C TRP A 413 3.83 -21.35 -7.66
N CYS A 414 3.41 -20.17 -8.13
CA CYS A 414 4.27 -19.27 -8.90
C CYS A 414 5.47 -18.79 -8.08
N ALA A 415 5.31 -18.57 -6.77
CA ALA A 415 6.40 -18.17 -5.90
C ALA A 415 7.50 -19.25 -5.86
N GLY A 416 7.13 -20.53 -5.80
CA GLY A 416 8.08 -21.64 -5.88
C GLY A 416 8.67 -21.80 -7.28
N GLU A 417 7.82 -21.87 -8.30
CA GLU A 417 8.23 -22.11 -9.70
C GLU A 417 9.18 -21.02 -10.23
N LEU A 418 8.91 -19.75 -9.90
CA LEU A 418 9.74 -18.62 -10.33
C LEU A 418 10.83 -18.26 -9.31
N CYS A 419 11.06 -19.06 -8.27
CA CYS A 419 12.02 -18.79 -7.19
C CYS A 419 11.86 -17.37 -6.61
N GLY A 420 10.63 -16.92 -6.43
CA GLY A 420 10.30 -15.57 -5.94
C GLY A 420 10.49 -14.44 -6.96
N CYS A 421 10.77 -14.73 -8.23
CA CYS A 421 10.83 -13.74 -9.31
C CYS A 421 9.45 -13.48 -9.93
N CYS A 422 9.25 -12.30 -10.52
CA CYS A 422 8.00 -11.94 -11.19
C CYS A 422 7.82 -12.61 -12.56
N CYS A 423 8.92 -13.06 -13.18
CA CYS A 423 8.95 -13.72 -14.48
C CYS A 423 10.22 -14.58 -14.64
N SER A 424 10.25 -15.39 -15.69
CA SER A 424 11.38 -16.28 -16.02
C SER A 424 12.68 -15.52 -16.32
N ASP A 425 12.61 -14.35 -16.96
CA ASP A 425 13.80 -13.54 -17.23
C ASP A 425 14.46 -13.07 -15.93
N CYS A 426 13.65 -12.67 -14.94
CA CYS A 426 14.15 -12.30 -13.63
C CYS A 426 14.75 -13.50 -12.89
N LYS A 427 14.23 -14.71 -13.09
CA LYS A 427 14.78 -15.95 -12.50
C LYS A 427 16.20 -16.25 -13.01
N ALA A 428 16.52 -15.81 -14.23
CA ALA A 428 17.86 -15.96 -14.81
C ALA A 428 18.84 -14.83 -14.43
N ALA A 429 18.40 -13.82 -13.65
CA ALA A 429 19.24 -12.68 -13.31
C ALA A 429 20.39 -13.08 -12.37
N PRO A 430 21.56 -12.42 -12.44
CA PRO A 430 22.74 -12.79 -11.65
C PRO A 430 22.60 -12.47 -10.16
N ARG A 431 21.68 -11.57 -9.79
CA ARG A 431 21.55 -11.02 -8.43
C ARG A 431 20.17 -11.32 -7.86
N LEU A 432 20.03 -12.53 -7.31
CA LEU A 432 18.79 -13.02 -6.73
C LEU A 432 18.81 -12.99 -5.21
N ARG A 433 17.65 -12.72 -4.62
CA ARG A 433 17.34 -12.98 -3.21
C ARG A 433 16.89 -14.43 -3.04
N PRO A 434 17.18 -15.08 -1.90
CA PRO A 434 16.57 -16.35 -1.58
C PRO A 434 15.05 -16.19 -1.41
N LEU A 435 14.31 -17.27 -1.67
CA LEU A 435 12.87 -17.30 -1.46
C LEU A 435 12.58 -17.44 0.03
N LEU A 436 12.38 -16.31 0.71
CA LEU A 436 12.13 -16.30 2.14
C LEU A 436 10.63 -16.43 2.46
N PRO A 437 10.24 -17.20 3.50
CA PRO A 437 8.85 -17.38 3.91
C PRO A 437 8.33 -16.20 4.74
N GLY A 438 7.00 -16.09 4.86
CA GLY A 438 6.35 -15.18 5.81
C GLY A 438 6.89 -13.75 5.78
N HIS A 439 7.22 -13.20 6.96
CA HIS A 439 7.72 -11.83 7.12
C HIS A 439 9.20 -11.68 6.69
N GLN A 440 9.94 -12.78 6.63
CA GLN A 440 11.37 -12.77 6.29
C GLN A 440 11.62 -12.29 4.85
N ARG A 441 10.61 -12.33 3.98
CA ARG A 441 10.68 -11.83 2.59
C ARG A 441 11.07 -10.36 2.44
N TYR A 442 11.05 -9.57 3.51
CA TYR A 442 11.43 -8.15 3.53
C TYR A 442 12.77 -7.87 4.20
N LEU A 443 13.50 -8.92 4.60
CA LEU A 443 14.86 -8.76 5.10
C LEU A 443 15.73 -8.07 4.05
N LYS A 444 16.66 -7.25 4.52
CA LYS A 444 17.55 -6.50 3.63
C LYS A 444 18.58 -7.44 3.00
N TRP A 445 19.01 -7.11 1.78
CA TRP A 445 20.05 -7.84 1.02
C TRP A 445 21.24 -8.28 1.88
N HIS A 446 21.75 -7.37 2.72
CA HIS A 446 22.93 -7.64 3.54
C HIS A 446 22.74 -8.76 4.58
N VAL A 447 21.51 -9.16 4.87
CA VAL A 447 21.22 -10.24 5.83
C VAL A 447 21.52 -11.61 5.22
N TYR A 448 21.39 -11.75 3.90
CA TYR A 448 21.52 -13.04 3.23
C TYR A 448 22.49 -13.04 2.05
N ARG A 449 23.20 -11.93 1.78
CA ARG A 449 24.20 -11.88 0.69
C ARG A 449 25.31 -12.92 0.85
N ASP A 450 25.64 -13.23 2.11
CA ASP A 450 26.73 -14.13 2.48
C ASP A 450 26.25 -15.60 2.55
N HIS A 451 24.93 -15.80 2.49
CA HIS A 451 24.30 -17.11 2.29
C HIS A 451 24.23 -17.39 0.79
N VAL A 452 25.39 -17.68 0.20
CA VAL A 452 25.46 -18.21 -1.17
C VAL A 452 24.82 -19.59 -1.15
N PRO A 453 23.70 -19.84 -1.87
CA PRO A 453 23.26 -21.20 -2.12
C PRO A 453 24.41 -21.92 -2.81
N PRO A 454 24.79 -23.16 -2.43
CA PRO A 454 25.89 -23.85 -3.08
C PRO A 454 25.67 -23.83 -4.59
N SER A 455 26.67 -23.35 -5.34
CA SER A 455 26.63 -23.40 -6.80
C SER A 455 26.32 -24.84 -7.21
N PRO A 456 25.46 -25.08 -8.22
CA PRO A 456 25.30 -26.41 -8.76
C PRO A 456 26.69 -26.85 -9.24
N ARG A 457 27.29 -27.82 -8.55
CA ARG A 457 28.52 -28.45 -9.04
C ARG A 457 28.15 -29.04 -10.39
N ASN A 458 28.93 -28.69 -11.42
CA ASN A 458 28.94 -29.39 -12.70
C ASN A 458 29.43 -30.81 -12.45
N GLU A 459 28.56 -31.68 -11.96
CA GLU A 459 28.73 -33.12 -12.07
C GLU A 459 27.43 -33.65 -12.68
N ASP A 460 27.61 -34.15 -13.90
CA ASP A 460 26.76 -35.04 -14.66
C ASP A 460 25.57 -34.45 -15.43
N ALA A 461 25.89 -34.17 -16.70
CA ALA A 461 24.97 -34.34 -17.82
C ALA A 461 24.46 -35.79 -17.87
N ALA A 462 23.41 -36.10 -17.13
CA ALA A 462 22.41 -37.08 -17.51
C ALA A 462 21.25 -37.05 -16.51
N ASP A 463 20.07 -36.83 -17.07
CA ASP A 463 18.80 -37.38 -16.68
C ASP A 463 17.73 -36.40 -16.15
N ASN A 464 16.58 -36.61 -16.75
CA ASN A 464 15.45 -35.75 -16.90
C ASN A 464 14.46 -36.08 -15.78
N ASN A 465 14.29 -35.21 -14.77
CA ASN A 465 13.00 -34.97 -14.10
C ASN A 465 13.09 -33.96 -12.95
N GLY A 466 11.99 -33.23 -12.76
CA GLY A 466 11.74 -32.09 -11.87
C GLY A 466 12.62 -31.93 -10.63
N ARG A 467 13.24 -30.75 -10.50
CA ARG A 467 13.82 -30.27 -9.23
C ARG A 467 12.95 -29.18 -8.63
N GLN A 468 12.24 -29.59 -7.59
CA GLN A 468 11.51 -28.81 -6.61
C GLN A 468 12.49 -27.88 -5.87
N CYS A 469 12.20 -26.57 -5.86
CA CYS A 469 12.97 -25.61 -5.07
C CYS A 469 12.82 -25.95 -3.59
N THR A 470 13.92 -26.30 -2.91
CA THR A 470 13.93 -26.60 -1.47
C THR A 470 14.90 -25.69 -0.71
N TYR A 471 14.36 -25.19 0.41
CA TYR A 471 14.88 -24.39 1.54
C TYR A 471 15.30 -22.94 1.33
#